data_AF-A0A6N6JKF5-F1
#
_entry.id   AF-A0A6N6JKF5-F1
#
_cell.length_a   1.000
_cell.length_b   1.000
_cell.length_c   1.000
_cell.angle_alpha   90.00
_cell.angle_beta   90.00
_cell.angle_gamma   90.00
#
_symmetry.space_group_name_H-M   'P 1'
#
loop_
_entity.id
_entity.type
_entity.pdbx_description
1 polymer ?
#
loop_
_entity_poly.entity_id
_entity_poly.type
_entity_poly.pdbx_seq_one_letter_code
_entity_poly.pdbx_strand_id
1 'polypeptide(L)'
;MRMIHTLCVAACAAMPAAAAADVALIIGNEDYANGRDIADADEMLDAGPALEDAGYRVITVEDGSATDLGAALEELSDAADGTGHIVIAVAGHVVRSDGQAWLLGVDADTPGLGTVGAQGVNLSLLLEIAARAPGKAAVLIGTEERDIDLGDRLSRGVPRLDVPQGVTVITGPADDVADFAKDEVPRAGASLATSLESWSDLVGQGFLAPLVPFTTDGDAATAADPEAAQRAFWQATEAVGTVAAYEAYLERYDDGIFAAEARTQIEEINAQPTRAAEAREDALNLSRDARREIQRALSLLGYDPRGIDGIFGPGSRAAITDWQEANGQEATGFVTQVMRDRLALQADRRNAELEEEARQRQAELERKDRAYWEATGAEGDEAGLRSYLERYPDGVFAEIAQARLEPFEAARREEAQVQDRADWDAAVETDTAEAYRGYLQANPEGAFADQANTKLSELEFETRNAEALEAARRNEDRLGLNTSTKRVVEDRLAKAGLKPGEVDGEFDDATRRAIRRYQEARNLQKTGYLNQATVVRLLADAVLR
;
A
#
# COMPACT_ATOMS: atom_id res chain seq x y z
N MET A 1 -3.34 83.71 58.43
CA MET A 1 -3.91 82.70 59.36
C MET A 1 -4.64 81.65 58.52
N ARG A 2 -4.63 80.40 58.95
CA ARG A 2 -4.68 79.15 58.16
C ARG A 2 -5.90 78.94 57.23
N MET A 3 -5.62 78.15 56.18
CA MET A 3 -6.47 77.41 55.23
C MET A 3 -7.82 76.91 55.77
N ILE A 4 -8.80 76.77 54.87
CA ILE A 4 -9.45 75.47 54.50
C ILE A 4 -10.16 75.70 53.14
N HIS A 5 -9.74 74.98 52.10
CA HIS A 5 -10.51 74.80 50.86
C HIS A 5 -11.42 73.59 51.09
N THR A 6 -12.73 73.82 51.08
CA THR A 6 -13.74 72.76 51.19
C THR A 6 -13.91 72.10 49.82
N LEU A 7 -13.40 70.88 49.70
CA LEU A 7 -13.53 70.02 48.54
C LEU A 7 -14.96 69.41 48.55
N CYS A 8 -15.81 69.81 47.61
CA CYS A 8 -17.10 69.17 47.35
C CYS A 8 -16.87 67.85 46.60
N VAL A 9 -16.99 66.73 47.31
CA VAL A 9 -17.06 65.39 46.70
C VAL A 9 -18.50 65.16 46.25
N ALA A 10 -18.69 65.06 44.93
CA ALA A 10 -19.92 64.57 44.33
C ALA A 10 -20.02 63.06 44.59
N ALA A 11 -20.99 62.65 45.42
CA ALA A 11 -21.32 61.26 45.61
C ALA A 11 -22.06 60.75 44.36
N CYS A 12 -21.35 60.08 43.46
CA CYS A 12 -21.97 59.18 42.50
C CYS A 12 -22.55 58.00 43.28
N ALA A 13 -23.87 57.95 43.42
CA ALA A 13 -24.55 56.74 43.81
C ALA A 13 -24.33 55.70 42.71
N ALA A 14 -23.42 54.75 42.95
CA ALA A 14 -23.35 53.55 42.15
C ALA A 14 -24.67 52.80 42.35
N MET A 15 -25.48 52.74 41.29
CA MET A 15 -26.56 51.74 41.22
C MET A 15 -25.91 50.37 41.40
N PRO A 16 -26.46 49.47 42.24
CA PRO A 16 -25.99 48.10 42.25
C PRO A 16 -26.18 47.55 40.83
N ALA A 17 -25.10 47.07 40.22
CA ALA A 17 -25.21 46.24 39.05
C ALA A 17 -26.15 45.09 39.40
N ALA A 18 -27.20 44.89 38.59
CA ALA A 18 -28.06 43.72 38.74
C ALA A 18 -27.15 42.49 38.75
N ALA A 19 -27.24 41.71 39.82
CA ALA A 19 -26.55 40.42 39.88
C ALA A 19 -27.00 39.59 38.67
N ALA A 20 -26.06 38.87 38.06
CA ALA A 20 -26.35 37.93 36.97
C ALA A 20 -27.50 37.01 37.42
N ALA A 21 -28.59 36.98 36.65
CA ALA A 21 -29.77 36.22 37.05
C ALA A 21 -29.57 34.75 36.67
N ASP A 22 -29.31 33.90 37.67
CA ASP A 22 -29.37 32.45 37.51
C ASP A 22 -30.82 32.07 37.20
N VAL A 23 -31.06 31.24 36.19
CA VAL A 23 -32.40 30.89 35.71
C VAL A 23 -32.56 29.38 35.57
N ALA A 24 -33.72 28.87 35.96
CA ALA A 24 -34.06 27.47 35.85
C ALA A 24 -35.41 27.27 35.14
N LEU A 25 -35.49 26.27 34.26
CA LEU A 25 -36.73 25.76 33.68
C LEU A 25 -36.94 24.34 34.17
N ILE A 26 -38.11 24.06 34.75
CA ILE A 26 -38.48 22.77 35.31
C ILE A 26 -39.78 22.31 34.64
N ILE A 27 -39.76 21.11 34.05
CA ILE A 27 -40.90 20.53 33.34
C ILE A 27 -41.17 19.14 33.89
N GLY A 28 -42.38 18.89 34.36
CA GLY A 28 -42.88 17.57 34.73
C GLY A 28 -44.14 17.26 33.93
N ASN A 29 -44.05 16.32 32.99
CA ASN A 29 -45.19 15.84 32.22
C ASN A 29 -45.44 14.37 32.53
N GLU A 30 -46.51 14.09 33.27
CA GLU A 30 -46.96 12.76 33.70
C GLU A 30 -48.26 12.34 33.00
N ASP A 31 -49.26 13.22 32.94
CA ASP A 31 -50.65 12.87 32.58
C ASP A 31 -50.93 13.03 31.07
N TYR A 32 -50.53 12.05 30.25
CA TYR A 32 -50.71 12.12 28.79
C TYR A 32 -52.10 11.67 28.33
N ALA A 33 -52.81 12.53 27.59
CA ALA A 33 -54.19 12.31 27.18
C ALA A 33 -54.42 11.01 26.38
N ASN A 34 -53.42 10.56 25.61
CA ASN A 34 -53.48 9.34 24.78
C ASN A 34 -52.25 8.42 24.97
N GLY A 35 -51.53 8.57 26.10
CA GLY A 35 -50.34 7.77 26.44
C GLY A 35 -50.53 6.97 27.72
N ARG A 36 -49.48 6.26 28.13
CA ARG A 36 -49.38 5.80 29.53
C ARG A 36 -48.62 6.82 30.33
N ASP A 37 -49.13 7.10 31.53
CA ASP A 37 -48.54 8.06 32.46
C ASP A 37 -47.13 7.62 32.88
N ILE A 38 -46.23 8.59 32.95
CA ILE A 38 -44.86 8.41 33.42
C ILE A 38 -44.90 8.52 34.92
N ALA A 39 -44.53 7.44 35.63
CA ALA A 39 -44.54 7.56 37.09
C ALA A 39 -43.49 8.58 37.53
N ASP A 40 -43.89 9.36 38.52
CA ASP A 40 -42.99 10.21 39.29
C ASP A 40 -42.35 11.33 38.43
N ALA A 41 -42.95 11.67 37.28
CA ALA A 41 -42.51 12.80 36.47
C ALA A 41 -42.90 14.16 37.06
N ASP A 42 -43.97 14.21 37.85
CA ASP A 42 -44.35 15.36 38.66
C ASP A 42 -43.33 15.66 39.78
N GLU A 43 -42.60 14.65 40.27
CA GLU A 43 -41.53 14.83 41.27
C GLU A 43 -40.42 15.78 40.78
N MET A 44 -40.25 15.94 39.47
CA MET A 44 -39.34 16.94 38.90
C MET A 44 -39.64 18.37 39.41
N LEU A 45 -40.91 18.67 39.70
CA LEU A 45 -41.36 19.98 40.18
C LEU A 45 -40.85 20.30 41.59
N ASP A 46 -40.51 19.29 42.40
CA ASP A 46 -39.95 19.46 43.74
C ASP A 46 -38.56 20.12 43.74
N ALA A 47 -37.85 20.11 42.61
CA ALA A 47 -36.57 20.82 42.47
C ALA A 47 -36.75 22.35 42.49
N GLY A 48 -37.97 22.85 42.19
CA GLY A 48 -38.27 24.28 42.10
C GLY A 48 -37.93 25.06 43.38
N PRO A 49 -38.54 24.73 44.53
CA PRO A 49 -38.25 25.42 45.79
C PRO A 49 -36.76 25.41 46.18
N ALA A 50 -36.05 24.30 45.95
CA ALA A 50 -34.63 24.19 46.27
C ALA A 50 -33.75 25.10 45.39
N LEU A 51 -34.10 25.23 44.11
CA LEU A 51 -33.42 26.14 43.17
C LEU A 51 -33.77 27.60 43.45
N GLU A 52 -35.02 27.93 43.81
CA GLU A 52 -35.39 29.27 44.25
C GLU A 52 -34.61 29.71 45.50
N ASP A 53 -34.47 28.83 46.50
CA ASP A 53 -33.69 29.06 47.70
C ASP A 53 -32.20 29.28 47.41
N ALA A 54 -31.67 28.67 46.34
CA ALA A 54 -30.32 28.88 45.83
C ALA A 54 -30.17 30.14 44.95
N GLY A 55 -31.24 30.89 44.73
CA GLY A 55 -31.22 32.18 44.02
C GLY A 55 -31.57 32.12 42.54
N TYR A 56 -32.06 30.98 42.04
CA TYR A 56 -32.54 30.86 40.67
C TYR A 56 -33.91 31.51 40.50
N ARG A 57 -34.14 32.16 39.36
CA ARG A 57 -35.49 32.42 38.86
C ARG A 57 -36.02 31.15 38.22
N VAL A 58 -37.04 30.53 38.82
CA VAL A 58 -37.61 29.26 38.34
C VAL A 58 -38.84 29.50 37.47
N ILE A 59 -38.88 28.81 36.32
CA ILE A 59 -40.02 28.71 35.40
C ILE A 59 -40.49 27.26 35.46
N THR A 60 -41.77 27.04 35.73
CA THR A 60 -42.32 25.69 35.94
C THR A 60 -43.42 25.37 34.95
N VAL A 61 -43.41 24.15 34.40
CA VAL A 61 -44.48 23.59 33.57
C VAL A 61 -44.88 22.23 34.14
N GLU A 62 -46.14 22.10 34.53
CA GLU A 62 -46.78 20.87 35.00
C GLU A 62 -47.79 20.43 33.93
N ASP A 63 -47.64 19.20 33.44
CA ASP A 63 -48.51 18.59 32.41
C ASP A 63 -48.80 19.54 31.23
N GLY A 64 -47.73 20.10 30.67
CA GLY A 64 -47.79 21.09 29.60
C GLY A 64 -48.05 20.48 28.24
N SER A 65 -48.91 21.12 27.45
CA SER A 65 -49.04 20.82 26.02
C SER A 65 -47.79 21.24 25.25
N ALA A 66 -47.66 20.82 23.99
CA ALA A 66 -46.58 21.29 23.11
C ALA A 66 -46.50 22.82 23.01
N THR A 67 -47.65 23.50 23.13
CA THR A 67 -47.73 24.97 23.12
C THR A 67 -47.18 25.56 24.42
N ASP A 68 -47.50 24.95 25.56
CA ASP A 68 -47.02 25.42 26.88
C ASP A 68 -45.51 25.24 27.02
N LEU A 69 -44.98 24.09 26.57
CA LEU A 69 -43.55 23.82 26.51
C LEU A 69 -42.81 24.87 25.65
N GLY A 70 -43.39 25.22 24.49
CA GLY A 70 -42.85 26.26 23.60
C GLY A 70 -42.81 27.63 24.27
N ALA A 71 -43.89 28.01 24.96
CA ALA A 71 -43.97 29.30 25.67
C ALA A 71 -42.97 29.40 26.83
N ALA A 72 -42.78 28.30 27.58
CA ALA A 72 -41.81 28.27 28.68
C ALA A 72 -40.35 28.37 28.19
N LEU A 73 -40.04 27.81 27.02
CA LEU A 73 -38.72 27.95 26.39
C LEU A 73 -38.48 29.37 25.86
N GLU A 74 -39.51 30.05 25.38
CA GLU A 74 -39.44 31.46 25.02
C GLU A 74 -39.15 32.32 26.27
N GLU A 75 -39.87 32.09 27.37
CA GLU A 75 -39.62 32.79 28.64
C GLU A 75 -38.20 32.52 29.17
N LEU A 76 -37.73 31.27 29.13
CA LEU A 76 -36.37 30.91 29.51
C LEU A 76 -35.34 31.63 28.63
N SER A 77 -35.55 31.63 27.32
CA SER A 77 -34.65 32.28 26.36
C SER A 77 -34.54 33.78 26.63
N ASP A 78 -35.64 34.44 27.01
CA ASP A 78 -35.68 35.87 27.34
C ASP A 78 -35.04 36.19 28.70
N ALA A 79 -35.16 35.27 29.66
CA ALA A 79 -34.54 35.40 30.99
C ALA A 79 -33.03 35.08 30.98
N ALA A 80 -32.57 34.22 30.07
CA ALA A 80 -31.18 33.78 29.95
C ALA A 80 -30.31 34.82 29.20
N ASP A 81 -29.67 35.71 29.95
CA ASP A 81 -28.76 36.74 29.39
C ASP A 81 -27.31 36.25 29.12
N GLY A 82 -27.00 35.00 29.49
CA GLY A 82 -25.70 34.35 29.30
C GLY A 82 -24.65 34.69 30.36
N THR A 83 -24.99 35.49 31.38
CA THR A 83 -24.05 35.89 32.44
C THR A 83 -24.15 35.01 33.69
N GLY A 84 -25.35 34.50 33.99
CA GLY A 84 -25.67 33.57 35.08
C GLY A 84 -25.62 32.09 34.67
N HIS A 85 -26.03 31.22 35.59
CA HIS A 85 -26.20 29.79 35.38
C HIS A 85 -27.56 29.49 34.77
N ILE A 86 -27.61 28.46 33.92
CA ILE A 86 -28.84 28.01 33.27
C ILE A 86 -29.07 26.54 33.66
N VAL A 87 -30.21 26.25 34.29
CA VAL A 87 -30.63 24.88 34.59
C VAL A 87 -31.90 24.57 33.81
N ILE A 88 -31.92 23.46 33.08
CA ILE A 88 -33.12 22.98 32.39
C ILE A 88 -33.36 21.55 32.84
N ALA A 89 -34.36 21.31 33.67
CA ALA A 89 -34.70 20.00 34.18
C ALA A 89 -36.05 19.57 33.61
N VAL A 90 -36.09 18.45 32.89
CA VAL A 90 -37.30 17.95 32.23
C VAL A 90 -37.51 16.48 32.58
N ALA A 91 -38.74 16.12 32.93
CA ALA A 91 -39.22 14.76 33.05
C ALA A 91 -40.41 14.58 32.12
N GLY A 92 -40.33 13.60 31.20
CA GLY A 92 -41.39 13.38 30.22
C GLY A 92 -41.04 12.37 29.13
N HIS A 93 -41.98 12.14 28.20
CA HIS A 93 -41.79 11.21 27.10
C HIS A 93 -40.86 11.83 26.07
N VAL A 94 -39.71 11.20 25.84
CA VAL A 94 -38.76 11.60 24.79
C VAL A 94 -38.79 10.61 23.64
N VAL A 95 -38.97 11.15 22.43
CA VAL A 95 -38.93 10.38 21.18
C VAL A 95 -37.82 10.87 20.28
N ARG A 96 -37.30 9.97 19.43
CA ARG A 96 -36.17 10.24 18.54
C ARG A 96 -36.36 9.70 17.13
N SER A 97 -35.73 10.38 16.17
CA SER A 97 -35.62 9.97 14.77
C SER A 97 -34.41 10.63 14.12
N ASP A 98 -33.58 9.85 13.40
CA ASP A 98 -32.47 10.32 12.55
C ASP A 98 -31.55 11.39 13.21
N GLY A 99 -31.21 11.20 14.50
CA GLY A 99 -30.33 12.10 15.25
C GLY A 99 -31.02 13.27 15.95
N GLN A 100 -32.33 13.44 15.76
CA GLN A 100 -33.14 14.45 16.45
C GLN A 100 -33.97 13.81 17.57
N ALA A 101 -34.27 14.60 18.60
CA ALA A 101 -35.10 14.20 19.73
C ALA A 101 -36.11 15.28 20.10
N TRP A 102 -37.27 14.86 20.58
CA TRP A 102 -38.37 15.73 21.01
C TRP A 102 -38.87 15.30 22.38
N LEU A 103 -39.08 16.28 23.26
CA LEU A 103 -39.88 16.15 24.47
C LEU A 103 -41.35 16.34 24.09
N LEU A 104 -42.19 15.34 24.35
CA LEU A 104 -43.61 15.38 24.02
C LEU A 104 -44.41 16.21 25.03
N GLY A 105 -45.39 16.96 24.53
CA GLY A 105 -46.43 17.55 25.38
C GLY A 105 -47.47 16.50 25.79
N VAL A 106 -48.22 16.78 26.86
CA VAL A 106 -49.28 15.87 27.33
C VAL A 106 -50.45 15.68 26.35
N ASP A 107 -50.55 16.59 25.37
CA ASP A 107 -51.53 16.55 24.28
C ASP A 107 -51.10 15.68 23.09
N ALA A 108 -49.95 15.01 23.18
CA ALA A 108 -49.48 14.11 22.13
C ALA A 108 -50.48 12.95 21.89
N ASP A 109 -50.80 12.74 20.61
CA ASP A 109 -51.67 11.67 20.14
C ASP A 109 -50.99 10.96 18.97
N THR A 110 -50.46 9.77 19.27
CA THR A 110 -49.77 8.89 18.34
C THR A 110 -48.78 9.63 17.42
N PRO A 111 -47.76 10.33 17.98
CA PRO A 111 -46.89 11.19 17.20
C PRO A 111 -46.12 10.39 16.16
N GLY A 112 -46.01 10.93 14.95
CA GLY A 112 -45.20 10.41 13.85
C GLY A 112 -44.24 11.47 13.33
N LEU A 113 -43.30 11.08 12.45
CA LEU A 113 -42.24 11.98 11.98
C LEU A 113 -42.75 13.33 11.40
N GLY A 114 -43.93 13.33 10.77
CA GLY A 114 -44.53 14.54 10.20
C GLY A 114 -45.37 15.39 11.17
N THR A 115 -45.72 14.85 12.34
CA THR A 115 -46.61 15.50 13.33
C THR A 115 -45.92 15.81 14.65
N VAL A 116 -44.78 15.17 14.94
CA VAL A 116 -44.06 15.30 16.22
C VAL A 116 -43.68 16.73 16.56
N GLY A 117 -43.33 17.57 15.57
CA GLY A 117 -42.98 18.97 15.81
C GLY A 117 -44.16 19.87 16.23
N ALA A 118 -45.40 19.41 16.07
CA ALA A 118 -46.58 20.11 16.58
C ALA A 118 -47.06 19.55 17.93
N GLN A 119 -46.53 18.40 18.35
CA GLN A 119 -46.93 17.67 19.57
C GLN A 119 -45.80 17.61 20.61
N GLY A 120 -44.68 18.29 20.37
CA GLY A 120 -43.54 18.32 21.27
C GLY A 120 -42.48 19.31 20.81
N VAL A 121 -41.47 19.53 21.66
CA VAL A 121 -40.38 20.48 21.41
C VAL A 121 -39.06 19.76 21.21
N ASN A 122 -38.28 20.21 20.24
CA ASN A 122 -36.99 19.58 19.92
C ASN A 122 -35.95 19.85 21.02
N LEU A 123 -35.29 18.79 21.51
CA LEU A 123 -34.27 18.89 22.56
C LEU A 123 -33.06 19.73 22.14
N SER A 124 -32.79 19.87 20.83
CA SER A 124 -31.72 20.73 20.33
C SER A 124 -31.93 22.20 20.71
N LEU A 125 -33.20 22.65 20.84
CA LEU A 125 -33.51 24.01 21.27
C LEU A 125 -33.14 24.24 22.74
N LEU A 126 -33.39 23.26 23.61
CA LEU A 126 -32.98 23.32 25.02
C LEU A 126 -31.46 23.43 25.13
N LEU A 127 -30.74 22.62 24.35
CA LEU A 127 -29.27 22.66 24.30
C LEU A 127 -28.73 23.98 23.72
N GLU A 128 -29.40 24.55 22.71
CA GLU A 128 -29.03 25.85 22.12
C GLU A 128 -29.21 27.00 23.12
N ILE A 129 -30.29 27.00 23.91
CA ILE A 129 -30.50 27.97 24.98
C ILE A 129 -29.43 27.78 26.08
N ALA A 130 -29.16 26.55 26.50
CA ALA A 130 -28.13 26.22 27.48
C ALA A 130 -26.72 26.66 27.02
N ALA A 131 -26.41 26.55 25.73
CA ALA A 131 -25.13 26.94 25.16
C ALA A 131 -24.79 28.43 25.30
N ARG A 132 -25.77 29.27 25.67
CA ARG A 132 -25.54 30.70 25.97
C ARG A 132 -24.73 30.94 27.24
N ALA A 133 -24.65 29.95 28.13
CA ALA A 133 -23.88 30.02 29.38
C ALA A 133 -22.84 28.88 29.46
N PRO A 134 -21.81 28.87 28.58
CA PRO A 134 -20.83 27.79 28.53
C PRO A 134 -20.04 27.69 29.84
N GLY A 135 -19.95 26.47 30.38
CA GLY A 135 -19.35 26.15 31.68
C GLY A 135 -20.27 26.38 32.87
N LYS A 136 -21.48 26.91 32.65
CA LYS A 136 -22.47 27.28 33.67
C LYS A 136 -23.89 26.77 33.36
N ALA A 137 -24.03 25.84 32.42
CA ALA A 137 -25.33 25.33 31.99
C ALA A 137 -25.46 23.83 32.24
N ALA A 138 -26.59 23.42 32.79
CA ALA A 138 -26.95 22.02 33.04
C ALA A 138 -28.33 21.70 32.47
N VAL A 139 -28.43 20.62 31.69
CA VAL A 139 -29.69 20.10 31.14
C VAL A 139 -29.91 18.69 31.66
N LEU A 140 -30.96 18.49 32.44
CA LEU A 140 -31.31 17.25 33.10
C LEU A 140 -32.56 16.67 32.43
N ILE A 141 -32.51 15.42 31.98
CA ILE A 141 -33.56 14.78 31.18
C ILE A 141 -33.92 13.43 31.81
N GLY A 142 -35.03 13.41 32.54
CA GLY A 142 -35.69 12.24 33.08
C GLY A 142 -36.61 11.59 32.06
N THR A 143 -36.43 10.30 31.81
CA THR A 143 -37.28 9.52 30.89
C THR A 143 -37.58 8.13 31.46
N GLU A 144 -38.74 7.57 31.13
CA GLU A 144 -39.10 6.19 31.47
C GLU A 144 -39.22 5.28 30.24
N GLU A 145 -39.18 3.97 30.47
CA GLU A 145 -39.32 2.94 29.42
C GLU A 145 -40.78 2.66 28.99
N ARG A 146 -41.78 3.31 29.61
CA ARG A 146 -43.21 3.00 29.41
C ARG A 146 -43.69 3.24 27.97
N ASP A 147 -44.70 2.46 27.57
CA ASP A 147 -45.23 2.44 26.20
C ASP A 147 -46.19 3.61 25.91
N ILE A 148 -45.75 4.57 25.09
CA ILE A 148 -46.61 5.42 24.26
C ILE A 148 -46.68 4.85 22.84
N ASP A 149 -47.86 4.88 22.23
CA ASP A 149 -48.07 4.48 20.84
C ASP A 149 -47.41 5.51 19.91
N LEU A 150 -46.51 5.06 19.04
CA LEU A 150 -45.77 5.91 18.11
C LEU A 150 -46.13 5.56 16.65
N GLY A 151 -46.23 6.58 15.81
CA GLY A 151 -46.33 6.42 14.37
C GLY A 151 -45.01 5.95 13.74
N ASP A 152 -45.05 5.66 12.44
CA ASP A 152 -43.90 5.15 11.70
C ASP A 152 -42.64 6.03 11.87
N ARG A 153 -41.50 5.38 12.10
CA ARG A 153 -40.14 5.96 12.10
C ARG A 153 -39.77 6.85 13.30
N LEU A 154 -40.58 6.88 14.35
CA LEU A 154 -40.13 7.34 15.68
C LEU A 154 -39.75 6.15 16.55
N SER A 155 -38.82 6.37 17.46
CA SER A 155 -38.43 5.42 18.50
C SER A 155 -38.33 6.16 19.83
N ARG A 156 -38.48 5.46 20.96
CA ARG A 156 -38.39 6.07 22.29
C ARG A 156 -36.94 6.24 22.74
N GLY A 157 -36.81 7.08 23.76
CA GLY A 157 -35.58 7.29 24.50
C GLY A 157 -34.76 8.46 23.98
N VAL A 158 -33.85 8.90 24.83
CA VAL A 158 -32.91 9.97 24.51
C VAL A 158 -31.78 9.39 23.64
N PRO A 159 -31.54 9.90 22.42
CA PRO A 159 -30.36 9.51 21.66
C PRO A 159 -29.10 10.04 22.36
N ARG A 160 -27.93 9.63 21.86
CA ARG A 160 -26.72 10.40 22.17
C ARG A 160 -26.90 11.80 21.58
N LEU A 161 -26.93 12.81 22.44
CA LEU A 161 -27.16 14.20 22.05
C LEU A 161 -25.84 14.81 21.59
N ASP A 162 -25.88 15.65 20.56
CA ASP A 162 -24.75 16.49 20.15
C ASP A 162 -24.66 17.69 21.12
N VAL A 163 -24.08 17.45 22.29
CA VAL A 163 -24.02 18.44 23.37
C VAL A 163 -23.08 19.60 22.99
N PRO A 164 -23.55 20.87 23.01
CA PRO A 164 -22.70 22.03 22.75
C PRO A 164 -21.55 22.18 23.75
N GLN A 165 -20.46 22.82 23.32
CA GLN A 165 -19.29 23.06 24.17
C GLN A 165 -19.67 23.85 25.43
N GLY A 166 -19.28 23.34 26.60
CA GLY A 166 -19.57 23.97 27.89
C GLY A 166 -20.95 23.66 28.48
N VAL A 167 -21.79 22.83 27.83
CA VAL A 167 -23.08 22.40 28.40
C VAL A 167 -22.93 21.03 29.05
N THR A 168 -23.46 20.88 30.26
CA THR A 168 -23.58 19.60 30.95
C THR A 168 -24.95 19.01 30.67
N VAL A 169 -25.03 17.74 30.28
CA VAL A 169 -26.30 17.03 30.11
C VAL A 169 -26.32 15.80 31.00
N ILE A 170 -27.38 15.59 31.77
CA ILE A 170 -27.57 14.43 32.63
C ILE A 170 -28.87 13.75 32.23
N THR A 171 -28.85 12.45 31.95
CA THR A 171 -30.02 11.70 31.50
C THR A 171 -30.19 10.44 32.34
N GLY A 172 -31.42 10.05 32.66
CA GLY A 172 -31.69 8.83 33.42
C GLY A 172 -33.19 8.59 33.66
N PRO A 173 -33.54 7.68 34.60
CA PRO A 173 -34.89 7.53 35.14
C PRO A 173 -35.45 8.87 35.66
N ALA A 174 -36.77 9.07 35.58
CA ALA A 174 -37.39 10.35 35.91
C ALA A 174 -37.23 10.74 37.39
N ASP A 175 -37.42 9.77 38.28
CA ASP A 175 -37.23 9.85 39.74
C ASP A 175 -35.78 10.22 40.11
N ASP A 176 -34.79 9.47 39.59
CA ASP A 176 -33.37 9.74 39.89
C ASP A 176 -32.92 11.13 39.38
N VAL A 177 -33.42 11.56 38.22
CA VAL A 177 -33.09 12.88 37.68
C VAL A 177 -33.76 14.00 38.49
N ALA A 178 -34.99 13.77 38.97
CA ALA A 178 -35.71 14.72 39.82
C ALA A 178 -34.99 14.93 41.16
N ASP A 179 -34.62 13.84 41.83
CA ASP A 179 -33.86 13.90 43.09
C ASP A 179 -32.49 14.56 42.88
N PHE A 180 -31.78 14.25 41.79
CA PHE A 180 -30.51 14.90 41.49
C PHE A 180 -30.68 16.42 41.26
N ALA A 181 -31.71 16.84 40.52
CA ALA A 181 -32.00 18.25 40.26
C ALA A 181 -32.29 19.01 41.57
N LYS A 182 -33.00 18.37 42.49
CA LYS A 182 -33.39 18.92 43.80
C LYS A 182 -32.23 18.97 44.79
N ASP A 183 -31.45 17.90 44.89
CA ASP A 183 -30.49 17.72 45.97
C ASP A 183 -29.07 18.17 45.62
N GLU A 184 -28.64 18.04 44.36
CA GLU A 184 -27.24 18.23 43.97
C GLU A 184 -26.99 19.58 43.27
N VAL A 185 -27.88 19.98 42.36
CA VAL A 185 -27.71 21.22 41.59
C VAL A 185 -27.63 22.49 42.45
N PRO A 186 -28.42 22.64 43.53
CA PRO A 186 -28.36 23.82 44.39
C PRO A 186 -27.13 23.89 45.32
N ARG A 187 -26.30 22.83 45.39
CA ARG A 187 -25.20 22.76 46.38
C ARG A 187 -24.02 23.66 46.04
N ALA A 188 -23.83 24.70 46.85
CA ALA A 188 -22.68 25.60 46.79
C ALA A 188 -21.33 24.86 46.89
N GLY A 189 -20.41 25.15 45.96
CA GLY A 189 -19.05 24.61 45.98
C GLY A 189 -18.92 23.17 45.48
N ALA A 190 -20.03 22.51 45.12
CA ALA A 190 -20.03 21.15 44.59
C ALA A 190 -19.88 21.13 43.06
N SER A 191 -19.19 20.12 42.53
CA SER A 191 -19.15 19.84 41.09
C SER A 191 -20.23 18.84 40.74
N LEU A 192 -21.04 19.14 39.72
CA LEU A 192 -22.04 18.21 39.19
C LEU A 192 -21.40 16.89 38.73
N ALA A 193 -20.18 16.93 38.20
CA ALA A 193 -19.49 15.73 37.75
C ALA A 193 -19.09 14.81 38.92
N THR A 194 -18.72 15.37 40.07
CA THR A 194 -18.45 14.59 41.29
C THR A 194 -19.73 14.12 41.96
N SER A 195 -20.76 14.96 42.04
CA SER A 195 -22.07 14.57 42.57
C SER A 195 -22.66 13.40 41.78
N LEU A 196 -22.49 13.38 40.45
CA LEU A 196 -22.99 12.31 39.59
C LEU A 196 -22.38 10.93 39.90
N GLU A 197 -21.18 10.86 40.48
CA GLU A 197 -20.52 9.58 40.80
C GLU A 197 -21.32 8.71 41.80
N SER A 198 -22.18 9.33 42.63
CA SER A 198 -23.05 8.60 43.56
C SER A 198 -24.37 8.10 42.96
N TRP A 199 -24.65 8.44 41.69
CA TRP A 199 -25.91 8.15 41.00
C TRP A 199 -25.65 7.19 39.83
N SER A 200 -25.74 5.88 40.08
CA SER A 200 -25.36 4.84 39.11
C SER A 200 -26.24 4.78 37.86
N ASP A 201 -27.49 5.21 37.99
CA ASP A 201 -28.51 5.12 36.95
C ASP A 201 -28.61 6.39 36.10
N LEU A 202 -27.83 7.42 36.47
CA LEU A 202 -27.70 8.66 35.73
C LEU A 202 -26.47 8.65 34.81
N VAL A 203 -26.65 9.19 33.61
CA VAL A 203 -25.60 9.28 32.59
C VAL A 203 -25.31 10.74 32.28
N GLY A 204 -24.09 11.16 32.56
CA GLY A 204 -23.60 12.50 32.24
C GLY A 204 -22.92 12.56 30.88
N GLN A 205 -23.15 13.63 30.13
CA GLN A 205 -22.57 13.93 28.83
C GLN A 205 -22.16 15.42 28.75
N GLY A 206 -21.21 15.77 27.88
CA GLY A 206 -20.78 17.16 27.69
C GLY A 206 -19.73 17.65 28.69
N PHE A 207 -19.89 18.86 29.21
CA PHE A 207 -18.92 19.54 30.07
C PHE A 207 -18.95 19.07 31.53
N LEU A 208 -18.43 17.87 31.80
CA LEU A 208 -18.29 17.36 33.17
C LEU A 208 -16.92 17.72 33.75
N ALA A 209 -16.85 18.82 34.51
CA ALA A 209 -15.63 19.30 35.14
C ALA A 209 -15.60 18.95 36.65
N PRO A 210 -14.93 17.86 37.08
CA PRO A 210 -14.97 17.38 38.48
C PRO A 210 -14.37 18.35 39.51
N LEU A 211 -13.52 19.27 39.06
CA LEU A 211 -12.83 20.23 39.94
C LEU A 211 -13.39 21.65 39.86
N VAL A 212 -14.40 21.87 39.00
CA VAL A 212 -15.04 23.17 38.86
C VAL A 212 -16.38 23.08 39.60
N PRO A 213 -16.56 23.82 40.70
CA PRO A 213 -17.86 23.95 41.32
C PRO A 213 -18.85 24.53 40.31
N PHE A 214 -20.02 23.90 40.20
CA PHE A 214 -21.09 24.44 39.36
C PHE A 214 -21.61 25.76 39.91
N THR A 215 -21.53 25.94 41.23
CA THR A 215 -21.83 27.17 41.95
C THR A 215 -20.61 27.57 42.79
N THR A 216 -20.14 28.82 42.70
CA THR A 216 -18.95 29.31 43.45
C THR A 216 -19.33 30.42 44.42
N ASP A 217 -18.85 30.32 45.67
CA ASP A 217 -18.76 31.46 46.59
C ASP A 217 -17.57 32.34 46.21
N GLY A 218 -17.74 33.65 46.25
CA GLY A 218 -16.75 34.63 45.78
C GLY A 218 -15.39 34.62 46.49
N ASP A 219 -14.35 34.86 45.68
CA ASP A 219 -13.00 35.39 45.98
C ASP A 219 -12.08 34.66 47.00
N ALA A 220 -10.95 34.09 46.52
CA ALA A 220 -9.56 34.47 46.91
C ALA A 220 -8.48 33.48 46.40
N ALA A 221 -7.44 34.00 45.74
CA ALA A 221 -6.20 33.28 45.39
C ALA A 221 -4.96 34.08 45.83
N THR A 222 -3.90 33.43 46.32
CA THR A 222 -2.58 34.06 46.62
C THR A 222 -1.35 33.21 46.21
N ALA A 223 -0.34 33.94 45.69
CA ALA A 223 1.00 33.68 45.13
C ALA A 223 1.91 32.50 45.61
N ALA A 224 2.79 32.00 44.70
CA ALA A 224 3.57 30.74 44.82
C ALA A 224 5.12 30.83 44.67
N ASP A 225 5.80 29.81 45.22
CA ASP A 225 7.22 29.42 45.16
C ASP A 225 7.76 29.19 43.71
N PRO A 226 9.05 29.36 43.34
CA PRO A 226 9.56 29.17 41.97
C PRO A 226 9.35 27.78 41.36
N GLU A 227 9.41 26.71 42.16
CA GLU A 227 9.02 25.36 41.69
C GLU A 227 7.51 25.22 41.65
N ALA A 228 6.79 25.84 42.61
CA ALA A 228 5.34 25.95 42.53
C ALA A 228 4.87 26.77 41.33
N ALA A 229 5.68 27.72 40.84
CA ALA A 229 5.42 28.53 39.65
C ALA A 229 5.69 27.73 38.38
N GLN A 230 6.75 26.91 38.34
CA GLN A 230 6.96 25.93 37.26
C GLN A 230 5.87 24.86 37.24
N ARG A 231 5.46 24.32 38.41
CA ARG A 231 4.34 23.39 38.54
C ARG A 231 3.02 24.03 38.13
N ALA A 232 2.76 25.28 38.51
CA ALA A 232 1.56 26.01 38.11
C ALA A 232 1.56 26.30 36.60
N PHE A 233 2.71 26.69 36.03
CA PHE A 233 2.84 26.92 34.60
C PHE A 233 2.74 25.61 33.80
N TRP A 234 3.29 24.52 34.30
CA TRP A 234 3.13 23.17 33.75
C TRP A 234 1.68 22.69 33.82
N GLN A 235 1.01 22.84 34.97
CA GLN A 235 -0.43 22.53 35.11
C GLN A 235 -1.28 23.33 34.14
N ALA A 236 -0.96 24.62 33.93
CA ALA A 236 -1.62 25.43 32.91
C ALA A 236 -1.30 24.94 31.48
N THR A 237 -0.07 24.48 31.23
CA THR A 237 0.36 23.92 29.94
C THR A 237 -0.37 22.61 29.63
N GLU A 238 -0.49 21.70 30.59
CA GLU A 238 -1.25 20.45 30.48
C GLU A 238 -2.75 20.70 30.32
N ALA A 239 -3.30 21.69 31.04
CA ALA A 239 -4.70 22.08 30.90
C ALA A 239 -5.03 22.65 29.52
N VAL A 240 -4.08 23.33 28.88
CA VAL A 240 -4.23 23.81 27.50
C VAL A 240 -4.02 22.68 26.48
N GLY A 241 -3.04 21.80 26.70
CA GLY A 241 -2.88 20.56 25.93
C GLY A 241 -2.57 20.74 24.44
N THR A 242 -1.98 21.86 24.02
CA THR A 242 -1.65 22.14 22.61
C THR A 242 -0.14 22.23 22.37
N VAL A 243 0.31 21.94 21.15
CA VAL A 243 1.74 22.06 20.75
C VAL A 243 2.30 23.43 21.11
N ALA A 244 1.57 24.51 20.80
CA ALA A 244 2.00 25.88 21.11
C ALA A 244 2.17 26.15 22.62
N ALA A 245 1.37 25.51 23.47
CA ALA A 245 1.51 25.63 24.92
C ALA A 245 2.78 24.90 25.43
N TYR A 246 3.04 23.69 24.93
CA TYR A 246 4.24 22.93 25.29
C TYR A 246 5.53 23.57 24.72
N GLU A 247 5.47 24.17 23.54
CA GLU A 247 6.57 24.97 22.97
C GLU A 247 6.84 26.22 23.81
N ALA A 248 5.81 26.93 24.26
CA ALA A 248 5.96 28.09 25.15
C ALA A 248 6.55 27.71 26.53
N TYR A 249 6.24 26.50 27.03
CA TYR A 249 6.89 25.95 28.22
C TYR A 249 8.38 25.73 28.00
N LEU A 250 8.77 25.10 26.90
CA LEU A 250 10.17 24.84 26.54
C LEU A 250 10.95 26.14 26.27
N GLU A 251 10.32 27.16 25.67
CA GLU A 251 10.94 28.46 25.44
C GLU A 251 11.25 29.20 26.76
N ARG A 252 10.38 29.05 27.76
CA ARG A 252 10.55 29.70 29.07
C ARG A 252 11.43 28.90 30.02
N TYR A 253 11.44 27.57 29.91
CA TYR A 253 12.12 26.64 30.81
C TYR A 253 12.80 25.49 30.01
N ASP A 254 13.79 25.83 29.20
CA ASP A 254 14.49 24.89 28.28
C ASP A 254 15.13 23.68 29.00
N ASP A 255 15.70 23.91 30.19
CA ASP A 255 16.24 22.89 31.11
C ASP A 255 15.32 22.67 32.34
N GLY A 256 14.02 22.95 32.20
CA GLY A 256 13.04 22.83 33.29
C GLY A 256 12.69 21.39 33.67
N ILE A 257 12.10 21.20 34.84
CA ILE A 257 11.77 19.86 35.39
C ILE A 257 10.78 19.04 34.56
N PHE A 258 10.00 19.66 33.67
CA PHE A 258 9.06 19.00 32.76
C PHE A 258 9.46 19.09 31.28
N ALA A 259 10.71 19.44 30.97
CA ALA A 259 11.14 19.63 29.59
C ALA A 259 11.15 18.33 28.76
N ALA A 260 11.37 17.17 29.39
CA ALA A 260 11.28 15.88 28.70
C ALA A 260 9.83 15.50 28.38
N GLU A 261 8.93 15.69 29.33
CA GLU A 261 7.50 15.45 29.22
C GLU A 261 6.85 16.38 28.20
N ALA A 262 7.21 17.66 28.17
CA ALA A 262 6.74 18.61 27.15
C ALA A 262 7.08 18.16 25.73
N ARG A 263 8.30 17.65 25.50
CA ARG A 263 8.72 17.11 24.20
C ARG A 263 7.93 15.85 23.82
N THR A 264 7.71 14.94 24.78
CA THR A 264 6.87 13.75 24.59
C THR A 264 5.42 14.11 24.26
N GLN A 265 4.83 15.10 24.93
CA GLN A 265 3.46 15.55 24.65
C GLN A 265 3.34 16.19 23.26
N ILE A 266 4.33 16.97 22.82
CA ILE A 266 4.39 17.48 21.44
C ILE A 266 4.41 16.32 20.43
N GLU A 267 5.23 15.29 20.67
CA GLU A 267 5.27 14.10 19.84
C GLU A 267 3.92 13.36 19.82
N GLU A 268 3.28 13.18 20.97
CA GLU A 268 1.96 12.52 21.09
C GLU A 268 0.85 13.31 20.39
N ILE A 269 0.86 14.64 20.47
CA ILE A 269 -0.12 15.51 19.82
C ILE A 269 0.11 15.53 18.31
N ASN A 270 1.36 15.60 17.84
CA ASN A 270 1.69 15.46 16.42
C ASN A 270 1.40 14.04 15.89
N ALA A 271 1.41 13.04 16.78
CA ALA A 271 0.95 11.71 16.47
C ALA A 271 -0.59 11.61 16.36
N GLN A 272 -1.38 12.60 16.79
CA GLN A 272 -2.85 12.58 16.62
C GLN A 272 -3.29 12.80 15.16
N PRO A 273 -2.79 13.81 14.40
CA PRO A 273 -3.02 13.90 12.96
C PRO A 273 -2.56 12.63 12.23
N THR A 274 -1.41 12.10 12.63
CA THR A 274 -0.85 10.86 12.09
C THR A 274 -1.75 9.65 12.38
N ARG A 275 -2.26 9.49 13.61
CA ARG A 275 -3.25 8.44 13.97
C ARG A 275 -4.57 8.59 13.22
N ALA A 276 -5.05 9.82 13.05
CA ALA A 276 -6.25 10.09 12.27
C ALA A 276 -6.04 9.76 10.78
N ALA A 277 -4.85 10.04 10.23
CA ALA A 277 -4.48 9.70 8.86
C ALA A 277 -4.27 8.19 8.68
N GLU A 278 -3.69 7.50 9.66
CA GLU A 278 -3.55 6.05 9.69
C GLU A 278 -4.93 5.37 9.70
N ALA A 279 -5.83 5.78 10.59
CA ALA A 279 -7.20 5.26 10.64
C ALA A 279 -7.97 5.51 9.33
N ARG A 280 -7.73 6.65 8.67
CA ARG A 280 -8.29 6.95 7.34
C ARG A 280 -7.68 6.05 6.26
N GLU A 281 -6.36 5.84 6.25
CA GLU A 281 -5.69 4.92 5.31
C GLU A 281 -6.22 3.48 5.48
N ASP A 282 -6.40 3.04 6.73
CA ASP A 282 -6.97 1.73 7.04
C ASP A 282 -8.42 1.61 6.55
N ALA A 283 -9.22 2.67 6.71
CA ALA A 283 -10.58 2.73 6.18
C ALA A 283 -10.65 2.65 4.64
N LEU A 284 -9.59 3.04 3.92
CA LEU A 284 -9.51 2.87 2.46
C LEU A 284 -9.42 1.39 2.04
N ASN A 285 -9.14 0.47 2.97
CA ASN A 285 -9.06 -0.97 2.71
C ASN A 285 -8.20 -1.30 1.48
N LEU A 286 -7.03 -0.64 1.36
CA LEU A 286 -6.19 -0.75 0.18
C LEU A 286 -5.68 -2.17 -0.02
N SER A 287 -6.07 -2.77 -1.14
CA SER A 287 -5.53 -4.04 -1.60
C SER A 287 -4.02 -3.93 -1.83
N ARG A 288 -3.34 -5.08 -1.80
CA ARG A 288 -1.90 -5.13 -2.08
C ARG A 288 -1.55 -4.55 -3.46
N ASP A 289 -2.43 -4.73 -4.45
CA ASP A 289 -2.22 -4.19 -5.79
C ASP A 289 -2.42 -2.67 -5.83
N ALA A 290 -3.41 -2.13 -5.12
CA ALA A 290 -3.57 -0.68 -4.97
C ALA A 290 -2.36 -0.04 -4.26
N ARG A 291 -1.80 -0.71 -3.24
CA ARG A 291 -0.57 -0.26 -2.57
C ARG A 291 0.64 -0.26 -3.51
N ARG A 292 0.77 -1.26 -4.37
CA ARG A 292 1.83 -1.31 -5.41
C ARG A 292 1.65 -0.23 -6.46
N GLU A 293 0.42 0.07 -6.86
CA GLU A 293 0.12 1.16 -7.80
C GLU A 293 0.57 2.51 -7.24
N ILE A 294 0.28 2.78 -5.96
CA ILE A 294 0.76 3.98 -5.26
C ILE A 294 2.29 4.02 -5.23
N GLN A 295 2.95 2.93 -4.84
CA GLN A 295 4.43 2.86 -4.84
C GLN A 295 5.03 3.10 -6.22
N ARG A 296 4.45 2.51 -7.29
CA ARG A 296 4.87 2.75 -8.68
C ARG A 296 4.71 4.20 -9.09
N ALA A 297 3.55 4.80 -8.77
CA ALA A 297 3.26 6.18 -9.09
C ALA A 297 4.24 7.13 -8.37
N LEU A 298 4.55 6.88 -7.10
CA LEU A 298 5.58 7.62 -6.36
C LEU A 298 6.95 7.52 -7.05
N SER A 299 7.40 6.30 -7.39
CA SER A 299 8.69 6.09 -8.08
C SER A 299 8.75 6.79 -9.44
N LEU A 300 7.66 6.72 -10.21
CA LEU A 300 7.54 7.38 -11.51
C LEU A 300 7.68 8.90 -11.41
N LEU A 301 7.18 9.49 -10.32
CA LEU A 301 7.27 10.92 -10.03
C LEU A 301 8.58 11.31 -9.33
N GLY A 302 9.47 10.35 -9.04
CA GLY A 302 10.78 10.59 -8.46
C GLY A 302 10.86 10.48 -6.93
N TYR A 303 9.80 10.04 -6.27
CA TYR A 303 9.79 9.75 -4.82
C TYR A 303 10.11 8.27 -4.60
N ASP A 304 11.18 7.94 -3.90
CA ASP A 304 11.67 6.56 -3.78
C ASP A 304 11.07 5.81 -2.57
N PRO A 305 10.11 4.87 -2.78
CA PRO A 305 9.53 4.07 -1.69
C PRO A 305 10.48 2.97 -1.16
N ARG A 306 11.69 2.83 -1.73
CA ARG A 306 12.66 1.75 -1.48
C ARG A 306 12.15 0.35 -1.82
N GLY A 307 11.32 0.26 -2.85
CA GLY A 307 10.76 -0.99 -3.35
C GLY A 307 9.26 -0.91 -3.67
N ILE A 308 8.80 -1.79 -4.55
CA ILE A 308 7.40 -1.92 -4.94
C ILE A 308 6.94 -3.33 -4.60
N ASP A 309 6.48 -3.51 -3.36
CA ASP A 309 6.12 -4.81 -2.79
C ASP A 309 4.66 -4.85 -2.28
N GLY A 310 3.96 -3.72 -2.29
CA GLY A 310 2.62 -3.55 -1.76
C GLY A 310 2.54 -3.46 -0.24
N ILE A 311 3.68 -3.26 0.44
CA ILE A 311 3.79 -3.08 1.88
C ILE A 311 4.30 -1.67 2.15
N PHE A 312 3.54 -0.88 2.90
CA PHE A 312 3.98 0.47 3.29
C PHE A 312 4.93 0.43 4.49
N GLY A 313 6.18 0.10 4.22
CA GLY A 313 7.27 0.19 5.20
C GLY A 313 7.84 1.62 5.33
N PRO A 314 8.92 1.81 6.13
CA PRO A 314 9.51 3.12 6.38
C PRO A 314 9.91 3.90 5.13
N GLY A 315 10.38 3.22 4.07
CA GLY A 315 10.71 3.84 2.80
C GLY A 315 9.49 4.41 2.07
N SER A 316 8.39 3.65 2.03
CA SER A 316 7.14 4.12 1.43
C SER A 316 6.52 5.26 2.23
N ARG A 317 6.58 5.21 3.58
CA ARG A 317 6.12 6.30 4.45
C ARG A 317 6.88 7.59 4.16
N ALA A 318 8.20 7.54 4.08
CA ALA A 318 9.02 8.69 3.70
C ALA A 318 8.65 9.24 2.32
N ALA A 319 8.52 8.38 1.30
CA ALA A 319 8.12 8.82 -0.04
C ALA A 319 6.72 9.44 -0.08
N ILE A 320 5.78 8.95 0.73
CA ILE A 320 4.44 9.53 0.89
C ILE A 320 4.55 10.93 1.54
N THR A 321 5.34 11.06 2.62
CA THR A 321 5.61 12.34 3.30
C THR A 321 6.20 13.36 2.32
N ASP A 322 7.26 12.99 1.59
CA ASP A 322 7.92 13.87 0.61
C ASP A 322 6.93 14.34 -0.49
N TRP A 323 6.10 13.42 -0.99
CA TRP A 323 5.08 13.77 -1.96
C TRP A 323 4.02 14.71 -1.36
N GLN A 324 3.59 14.46 -0.13
CA GLN A 324 2.62 15.31 0.57
C GLN A 324 3.15 16.73 0.74
N GLU A 325 4.38 16.88 1.22
CA GLU A 325 5.07 18.18 1.36
C GLU A 325 5.14 18.93 0.04
N ALA A 326 5.61 18.25 -1.02
CA ALA A 326 5.72 18.85 -2.35
C ALA A 326 4.37 19.28 -2.95
N ASN A 327 3.26 18.68 -2.49
CA ASN A 327 1.91 18.99 -2.93
C ASN A 327 1.14 19.91 -1.94
N GLY A 328 1.81 20.43 -0.90
CA GLY A 328 1.22 21.30 0.11
C GLY A 328 0.14 20.61 0.96
N GLN A 329 0.24 19.29 1.12
CA GLN A 329 -0.61 18.51 2.02
C GLN A 329 0.10 18.29 3.36
N GLU A 330 -0.66 17.94 4.40
CA GLU A 330 -0.10 17.60 5.71
C GLU A 330 0.74 16.32 5.61
N ALA A 331 2.01 16.43 6.02
CA ALA A 331 3.08 15.44 5.80
C ALA A 331 3.01 14.24 6.77
N THR A 332 1.85 13.60 6.82
CA THR A 332 1.54 12.51 7.75
C THR A 332 2.22 11.18 7.41
N GLY A 333 2.65 10.97 6.16
CA GLY A 333 3.20 9.69 5.70
C GLY A 333 2.15 8.60 5.42
N PHE A 334 0.87 8.90 5.59
CA PHE A 334 -0.25 7.99 5.33
C PHE A 334 -1.08 8.45 4.13
N VAL A 335 -1.56 7.48 3.34
CA VAL A 335 -2.29 7.72 2.11
C VAL A 335 -3.73 8.14 2.40
N THR A 336 -4.15 9.25 1.78
CA THR A 336 -5.55 9.69 1.77
C THR A 336 -6.20 9.45 0.41
N GLN A 337 -7.54 9.44 0.36
CA GLN A 337 -8.26 9.31 -0.92
C GLN A 337 -7.89 10.45 -1.89
N VAL A 338 -7.81 11.69 -1.39
CA VAL A 338 -7.42 12.87 -2.17
C VAL A 338 -5.99 12.73 -2.71
N MET A 339 -5.06 12.22 -1.90
CA MET A 339 -3.70 11.90 -2.36
C MET A 339 -3.74 10.88 -3.51
N ARG A 340 -4.48 9.78 -3.37
CA ARG A 340 -4.55 8.72 -4.40
C ARG A 340 -5.01 9.27 -5.74
N ASP A 341 -6.09 10.04 -5.75
CA ASP A 341 -6.67 10.57 -6.98
C ASP A 341 -5.72 11.57 -7.66
N ARG A 342 -5.06 12.42 -6.87
CA ARG A 342 -4.09 13.39 -7.40
C ARG A 342 -2.80 12.72 -7.88
N LEU A 343 -2.31 11.74 -7.12
CA LEU A 343 -1.11 10.98 -7.46
C LEU A 343 -1.31 10.19 -8.76
N ALA A 344 -2.47 9.56 -8.94
CA ALA A 344 -2.83 8.87 -10.18
C ALA A 344 -2.82 9.85 -11.37
N LEU A 345 -3.45 11.01 -11.24
CA LEU A 345 -3.47 12.03 -12.30
C LEU A 345 -2.07 12.56 -12.65
N GLN A 346 -1.19 12.73 -11.66
CA GLN A 346 0.20 13.13 -11.90
C GLN A 346 0.99 12.03 -12.60
N ALA A 347 0.84 10.78 -12.17
CA ALA A 347 1.48 9.63 -12.78
C ALA A 347 1.03 9.45 -14.25
N ASP A 348 -0.25 9.61 -14.54
CA ASP A 348 -0.78 9.53 -15.91
C ASP A 348 -0.17 10.60 -16.82
N ARG A 349 -0.07 11.85 -16.35
CA ARG A 349 0.61 12.92 -17.09
C ARG A 349 2.07 12.59 -17.32
N ARG A 350 2.76 12.11 -16.29
CA ARG A 350 4.19 11.77 -16.39
C ARG A 350 4.44 10.61 -17.35
N ASN A 351 3.58 9.60 -17.36
CA ASN A 351 3.62 8.53 -18.35
C ASN A 351 3.43 9.07 -19.76
N ALA A 352 2.42 9.92 -20.00
CA ALA A 352 2.19 10.51 -21.31
C ALA A 352 3.38 11.35 -21.80
N GLU A 353 4.02 12.11 -20.91
CA GLU A 353 5.27 12.84 -21.21
C GLU A 353 6.40 11.88 -21.60
N LEU A 354 6.62 10.80 -20.85
CA LEU A 354 7.66 9.82 -21.13
C LEU A 354 7.42 9.05 -22.44
N GLU A 355 6.16 8.72 -22.75
CA GLU A 355 5.76 8.12 -24.02
C GLU A 355 6.04 9.07 -25.20
N GLU A 356 5.72 10.36 -25.03
CA GLU A 356 6.01 11.38 -26.04
C GLU A 356 7.52 11.54 -26.26
N GLU A 357 8.31 11.64 -25.18
CA GLU A 357 9.77 11.69 -25.25
C GLU A 357 10.35 10.45 -25.93
N ALA A 358 9.86 9.25 -25.57
CA ALA A 358 10.29 8.00 -26.18
C ALA A 358 9.96 7.97 -27.67
N ARG A 359 8.76 8.41 -28.07
CA ARG A 359 8.35 8.54 -29.46
C ARG A 359 9.25 9.51 -30.23
N GLN A 360 9.59 10.66 -29.65
CA GLN A 360 10.49 11.63 -30.27
C GLN A 360 11.90 11.07 -30.44
N ARG A 361 12.44 10.39 -29.41
CA ARG A 361 13.75 9.72 -29.49
C ARG A 361 13.74 8.64 -30.58
N GLN A 362 12.70 7.81 -30.64
CA GLN A 362 12.56 6.76 -31.65
C GLN A 362 12.47 7.37 -33.05
N ALA A 363 11.65 8.39 -33.26
CA ALA A 363 11.55 9.09 -34.55
C ALA A 363 12.88 9.72 -34.98
N GLU A 364 13.67 10.24 -34.03
CA GLU A 364 15.00 10.77 -34.34
C GLU A 364 15.98 9.65 -34.74
N LEU A 365 15.95 8.51 -34.05
CA LEU A 365 16.75 7.33 -34.39
C LEU A 365 16.38 6.81 -35.78
N GLU A 366 15.09 6.64 -36.07
CA GLU A 366 14.59 6.21 -37.39
C GLU A 366 14.95 7.20 -38.50
N ARG A 367 14.93 8.50 -38.21
CA ARG A 367 15.40 9.53 -39.15
C ARG A 367 16.89 9.38 -39.44
N LYS A 368 17.72 9.14 -38.42
CA LYS A 368 19.16 8.92 -38.57
C LYS A 368 19.45 7.62 -39.34
N ASP A 369 18.74 6.55 -38.99
CA ASP A 369 18.79 5.26 -39.66
C ASP A 369 18.46 5.39 -41.16
N ARG A 370 17.30 5.99 -41.49
CA ARG A 370 16.91 6.24 -42.89
C ARG A 370 17.93 7.08 -43.65
N ALA A 371 18.46 8.14 -43.03
CA ALA A 371 19.48 8.96 -43.67
C ALA A 371 20.77 8.17 -43.93
N TYR A 372 21.15 7.26 -43.02
CA TYR A 372 22.30 6.39 -43.20
C TYR A 372 22.04 5.34 -44.30
N TRP A 373 20.86 4.73 -44.32
CA TRP A 373 20.42 3.82 -45.38
C TRP A 373 20.47 4.47 -46.77
N GLU A 374 19.93 5.69 -46.90
CA GLU A 374 19.98 6.44 -48.17
C GLU A 374 21.41 6.75 -48.62
N ALA A 375 22.35 6.93 -47.68
CA ALA A 375 23.74 7.23 -47.98
C ALA A 375 24.62 6.01 -48.29
N THR A 376 24.30 4.83 -47.73
CA THR A 376 25.14 3.63 -47.85
C THR A 376 24.42 2.44 -48.49
N GLY A 377 23.33 1.96 -47.90
CA GLY A 377 22.71 0.69 -48.30
C GLY A 377 21.71 0.77 -49.46
N ALA A 378 21.19 1.96 -49.79
CA ALA A 378 20.13 2.12 -50.78
C ALA A 378 20.53 1.70 -52.20
N GLU A 379 21.80 1.93 -52.57
CA GLU A 379 22.38 1.53 -53.87
C GLU A 379 22.43 0.00 -54.03
N GLY A 380 22.49 -0.74 -52.92
CA GLY A 380 22.44 -2.20 -52.89
C GLY A 380 23.77 -2.89 -53.15
N ASP A 381 24.88 -2.19 -52.95
CA ASP A 381 26.24 -2.73 -53.02
C ASP A 381 26.60 -3.51 -51.75
N GLU A 382 27.38 -4.58 -51.88
CA GLU A 382 27.74 -5.47 -50.77
C GLU A 382 28.42 -4.73 -49.60
N ALA A 383 29.27 -3.74 -49.90
CA ALA A 383 29.99 -2.95 -48.91
C ALA A 383 29.05 -1.99 -48.14
N GLY A 384 28.19 -1.25 -48.84
CA GLY A 384 27.19 -0.38 -48.25
C GLY A 384 26.17 -1.13 -47.39
N LEU A 385 25.66 -2.28 -47.88
CA LEU A 385 24.74 -3.15 -47.13
C LEU A 385 25.36 -3.69 -45.83
N ARG A 386 26.62 -4.12 -45.86
CA ARG A 386 27.34 -4.53 -44.64
C ARG A 386 27.56 -3.39 -43.67
N SER A 387 27.99 -2.23 -44.16
CA SER A 387 28.22 -1.05 -43.32
C SER A 387 26.94 -0.58 -42.63
N TYR A 388 25.80 -0.68 -43.33
CA TYR A 388 24.48 -0.48 -42.75
C TYR A 388 24.19 -1.47 -41.62
N LEU A 389 24.32 -2.78 -41.87
CA LEU A 389 24.03 -3.82 -40.88
C LEU A 389 24.97 -3.79 -39.66
N GLU A 390 26.22 -3.35 -39.84
CA GLU A 390 27.16 -3.15 -38.73
C GLU A 390 26.73 -1.98 -37.82
N ARG A 391 26.22 -0.90 -38.42
CA ARG A 391 25.83 0.31 -37.67
C ARG A 391 24.42 0.22 -37.08
N TYR A 392 23.49 -0.42 -37.79
CA TYR A 392 22.07 -0.54 -37.46
C TYR A 392 21.61 -2.00 -37.64
N PRO A 393 22.07 -2.94 -36.80
CA PRO A 393 21.74 -4.36 -36.93
C PRO A 393 20.24 -4.65 -36.78
N ASP A 394 19.54 -3.87 -35.95
CA ASP A 394 18.09 -3.95 -35.72
C ASP A 394 17.35 -2.74 -36.30
N GLY A 395 17.94 -2.07 -37.31
CA GLY A 395 17.36 -0.91 -37.97
C GLY A 395 16.13 -1.23 -38.83
N VAL A 396 15.40 -0.19 -39.23
CA VAL A 396 14.18 -0.27 -40.06
C VAL A 396 14.43 -0.98 -41.39
N PHE A 397 15.66 -0.92 -41.92
CA PHE A 397 16.04 -1.54 -43.19
C PHE A 397 16.91 -2.79 -43.02
N ALA A 398 17.10 -3.30 -41.79
CA ALA A 398 17.98 -4.45 -41.54
C ALA A 398 17.54 -5.71 -42.31
N GLU A 399 16.24 -6.05 -42.28
CA GLU A 399 15.72 -7.20 -43.03
C GLU A 399 15.91 -7.04 -44.55
N ILE A 400 15.69 -5.83 -45.06
CA ILE A 400 15.87 -5.51 -46.49
C ILE A 400 17.36 -5.62 -46.85
N ALA A 401 18.24 -5.12 -45.99
CA ALA A 401 19.68 -5.15 -46.20
C ALA A 401 20.20 -6.59 -46.20
N GLN A 402 19.75 -7.43 -45.25
CA GLN A 402 20.08 -8.87 -45.20
C GLN A 402 19.58 -9.59 -46.45
N ALA A 403 18.32 -9.38 -46.85
CA ALA A 403 17.76 -10.00 -48.04
C ALA A 403 18.51 -9.61 -49.32
N ARG A 404 18.99 -8.36 -49.41
CA ARG A 404 19.83 -7.89 -50.52
C ARG A 404 21.27 -8.39 -50.44
N LEU A 405 21.76 -8.73 -49.25
CA LEU A 405 23.10 -9.28 -49.04
C LEU A 405 23.16 -10.79 -49.35
N GLU A 406 22.05 -11.51 -49.17
CA GLU A 406 21.98 -12.96 -49.34
C GLU A 406 22.47 -13.45 -50.72
N PRO A 407 22.16 -12.83 -51.87
CA PRO A 407 22.72 -13.26 -53.15
C PRO A 407 24.25 -13.19 -53.21
N PHE A 408 24.85 -12.17 -52.60
CA PHE A 408 26.32 -12.03 -52.53
C PHE A 408 26.94 -13.08 -51.61
N GLU A 409 26.28 -13.38 -50.49
CA GLU A 409 26.71 -14.43 -49.56
C GLU A 409 26.51 -15.84 -50.12
N ALA A 410 25.42 -16.06 -50.86
CA ALA A 410 25.17 -17.30 -51.59
C ALA A 410 26.22 -17.52 -52.69
N ALA A 411 26.54 -16.49 -53.49
CA ALA A 411 27.59 -16.56 -54.50
C ALA A 411 28.96 -16.90 -53.87
N ARG A 412 29.34 -16.24 -52.77
CA ARG A 412 30.60 -16.57 -52.07
C ARG A 412 30.61 -17.98 -51.49
N ARG A 413 29.48 -18.47 -50.97
CA ARG A 413 29.37 -19.86 -50.49
C ARG A 413 29.50 -20.86 -51.65
N GLU A 414 28.89 -20.57 -52.79
CA GLU A 414 29.00 -21.41 -53.98
C GLU A 414 30.44 -21.43 -54.51
N GLU A 415 31.09 -20.27 -54.62
CA GLU A 415 32.51 -20.16 -54.99
C GLU A 415 33.40 -20.93 -54.01
N ALA A 416 33.17 -20.80 -52.70
CA ALA A 416 33.90 -21.53 -51.67
C ALA A 416 33.68 -23.05 -51.80
N GLN A 417 32.47 -23.51 -52.13
CA GLN A 417 32.19 -24.93 -52.37
C GLN A 417 32.87 -25.45 -53.64
N VAL A 418 32.88 -24.66 -54.70
CA VAL A 418 33.61 -24.99 -55.94
C VAL A 418 35.10 -25.08 -55.67
N GLN A 419 35.66 -24.15 -54.89
CA GLN A 419 37.07 -24.15 -54.51
C GLN A 419 37.41 -25.33 -53.60
N ASP A 420 36.60 -25.59 -52.57
CA ASP A 420 36.74 -26.75 -51.66
C ASP A 420 36.73 -28.06 -52.46
N ARG A 421 35.83 -28.16 -53.45
CA ARG A 421 35.77 -29.31 -54.34
C ARG A 421 37.01 -29.44 -55.22
N ALA A 422 37.50 -28.34 -55.78
CA ALA A 422 38.71 -28.35 -56.62
C ALA A 422 39.96 -28.74 -55.80
N ASP A 423 40.10 -28.20 -54.59
CA ASP A 423 41.20 -28.52 -53.67
C ASP A 423 41.14 -30.00 -53.25
N TRP A 424 39.93 -30.53 -53.02
CA TRP A 424 39.73 -31.94 -52.74
C TRP A 424 40.11 -32.84 -53.93
N ASP A 425 39.63 -32.52 -55.13
CA ASP A 425 39.92 -33.31 -56.33
C ASP A 425 41.44 -33.31 -56.62
N ALA A 426 42.15 -32.20 -56.39
CA ALA A 426 43.60 -32.12 -56.48
C ALA A 426 44.33 -32.96 -55.41
N ALA A 427 43.80 -32.99 -54.18
CA ALA A 427 44.33 -33.83 -53.11
C ALA A 427 44.16 -35.33 -53.42
N VAL A 428 43.00 -35.70 -53.98
CA VAL A 428 42.72 -37.08 -54.43
C VAL A 428 43.56 -37.48 -55.63
N GLU A 429 43.80 -36.59 -56.58
CA GLU A 429 44.66 -36.87 -57.75
C GLU A 429 46.11 -37.15 -57.33
N THR A 430 46.60 -36.42 -56.32
CA THR A 430 47.96 -36.60 -55.79
C THR A 430 48.06 -37.82 -54.86
N ASP A 431 47.02 -38.09 -54.07
CA ASP A 431 46.87 -39.18 -53.10
C ASP A 431 48.06 -39.37 -52.14
N THR A 432 48.55 -38.27 -51.55
CA THR A 432 49.63 -38.29 -50.56
C THR A 432 49.21 -37.67 -49.23
N ALA A 433 49.85 -38.09 -48.14
CA ALA A 433 49.61 -37.52 -46.80
C ALA A 433 49.86 -36.00 -46.75
N GLU A 434 50.79 -35.49 -47.55
CA GLU A 434 51.06 -34.05 -47.64
C GLU A 434 49.92 -33.30 -48.36
N ALA A 435 49.40 -33.85 -49.46
CA ALA A 435 48.28 -33.26 -50.18
C ALA A 435 47.00 -33.15 -49.34
N TYR A 436 46.65 -34.22 -48.59
CA TYR A 436 45.48 -34.18 -47.69
C TYR A 436 45.67 -33.24 -46.49
N ARG A 437 46.89 -33.09 -45.95
CA ARG A 437 47.18 -32.06 -44.94
C ARG A 437 47.04 -30.65 -45.49
N GLY A 438 47.52 -30.42 -46.73
CA GLY A 438 47.36 -29.14 -47.41
C GLY A 438 45.89 -28.77 -47.61
N TYR A 439 45.08 -29.73 -48.06
CA TYR A 439 43.63 -29.56 -48.15
C TYR A 439 43.00 -29.20 -46.79
N LEU A 440 43.30 -29.96 -45.73
CA LEU A 440 42.76 -29.69 -44.38
C LEU A 440 43.20 -28.34 -43.79
N GLN A 441 44.37 -27.84 -44.18
CA GLN A 441 44.85 -26.52 -43.77
C GLN A 441 44.12 -25.39 -44.51
N ALA A 442 43.86 -25.58 -45.81
CA ALA A 442 43.14 -24.61 -46.63
C ALA A 442 41.63 -24.62 -46.33
N ASN A 443 41.05 -25.79 -46.07
CA ASN A 443 39.62 -26.02 -45.90
C ASN A 443 39.33 -26.80 -44.59
N PRO A 444 39.56 -26.20 -43.41
CA PRO A 444 39.42 -26.89 -42.13
C PRO A 444 37.98 -27.32 -41.81
N GLU A 445 36.99 -26.59 -42.31
CA GLU A 445 35.56 -26.89 -42.19
C GLU A 445 34.93 -27.28 -43.55
N GLY A 446 35.75 -27.68 -44.52
CA GLY A 446 35.30 -28.08 -45.86
C GLY A 446 34.43 -29.34 -45.86
N ALA A 447 33.67 -29.56 -46.93
CA ALA A 447 32.75 -30.68 -47.05
C ALA A 447 33.46 -32.05 -47.06
N PHE A 448 34.76 -32.07 -47.38
CA PHE A 448 35.58 -33.28 -47.46
C PHE A 448 36.57 -33.42 -46.29
N ALA A 449 36.50 -32.57 -45.26
CA ALA A 449 37.43 -32.61 -44.12
C ALA A 449 37.48 -33.97 -43.41
N ASP A 450 36.34 -34.61 -43.17
CA ASP A 450 36.29 -35.95 -42.56
C ASP A 450 36.91 -37.04 -43.45
N GLN A 451 36.69 -36.93 -44.76
CA GLN A 451 37.24 -37.86 -45.74
C GLN A 451 38.76 -37.69 -45.85
N ALA A 452 39.24 -36.45 -45.90
CA ALA A 452 40.65 -36.12 -45.89
C ALA A 452 41.35 -36.60 -44.62
N ASN A 453 40.76 -36.43 -43.44
CA ASN A 453 41.30 -36.94 -42.17
C ASN A 453 41.43 -38.47 -42.15
N THR A 454 40.43 -39.17 -42.69
CA THR A 454 40.46 -40.63 -42.82
C THR A 454 41.59 -41.07 -43.74
N LYS A 455 41.68 -40.48 -44.94
CA LYS A 455 42.74 -40.77 -45.91
C LYS A 455 44.13 -40.46 -45.38
N LEU A 456 44.28 -39.32 -44.71
CA LEU A 456 45.52 -38.92 -44.06
C LEU A 456 45.96 -39.95 -43.02
N SER A 457 45.06 -40.38 -42.14
CA SER A 457 45.34 -41.38 -41.12
C SER A 457 45.77 -42.72 -41.70
N GLU A 458 45.12 -43.14 -42.80
CA GLU A 458 45.49 -44.36 -43.54
C GLU A 458 46.89 -44.25 -44.14
N LEU A 459 47.17 -43.19 -44.88
CA LEU A 459 48.46 -42.98 -45.53
C LEU A 459 49.61 -42.78 -44.52
N GLU A 460 49.36 -42.10 -43.41
CA GLU A 460 50.32 -41.98 -42.32
C GLU A 460 50.55 -43.30 -41.60
N PHE A 461 49.52 -44.14 -41.47
CA PHE A 461 49.67 -45.50 -40.95
C PHE A 461 50.53 -46.33 -41.91
N GLU A 462 50.26 -46.29 -43.20
CA GLU A 462 51.02 -47.02 -44.22
C GLU A 462 52.48 -46.58 -44.27
N THR A 463 52.71 -45.26 -44.26
CA THR A 463 54.06 -44.67 -44.25
C THR A 463 54.83 -45.09 -42.99
N ARG A 464 54.23 -44.98 -41.79
CA ARG A 464 54.89 -45.36 -40.53
C ARG A 464 55.17 -46.86 -40.42
N ASN A 465 54.33 -47.69 -41.04
CA ASN A 465 54.44 -49.15 -40.97
C ASN A 465 55.01 -49.76 -42.25
N ALA A 466 55.61 -48.98 -43.14
CA ALA A 466 56.04 -49.43 -44.48
C ALA A 466 56.91 -50.69 -44.42
N GLU A 467 57.95 -50.71 -43.58
CA GLU A 467 58.84 -51.87 -43.43
C GLU A 467 58.10 -53.10 -42.87
N ALA A 468 57.21 -52.90 -41.90
CA ALA A 468 56.43 -53.98 -41.29
C ALA A 468 55.38 -54.55 -42.25
N LEU A 469 54.74 -53.69 -43.04
CA LEU A 469 53.80 -54.07 -44.09
C LEU A 469 54.51 -54.83 -45.21
N GLU A 470 55.69 -54.38 -45.62
CA GLU A 470 56.49 -55.08 -46.63
C GLU A 470 56.96 -56.46 -46.14
N ALA A 471 57.39 -56.56 -44.87
CA ALA A 471 57.71 -57.84 -44.25
C ALA A 471 56.46 -58.75 -44.17
N ALA A 472 55.29 -58.20 -43.83
CA ALA A 472 54.04 -58.95 -43.79
C ALA A 472 53.60 -59.43 -45.18
N ARG A 473 53.79 -58.61 -46.22
CA ARG A 473 53.53 -58.98 -47.62
C ARG A 473 54.41 -60.14 -48.06
N ARG A 474 55.73 -60.04 -47.82
CA ARG A 474 56.68 -61.14 -48.10
C ARG A 474 56.30 -62.42 -47.36
N ASN A 475 55.80 -62.31 -46.13
CA ASN A 475 55.34 -63.47 -45.36
C ASN A 475 54.07 -64.10 -45.96
N GLU A 476 53.11 -63.29 -46.42
CA GLU A 476 51.90 -63.77 -47.09
C GLU A 476 52.23 -64.46 -48.41
N ASP A 477 53.15 -63.90 -49.22
CA ASP A 477 53.61 -64.50 -50.48
C ASP A 477 54.25 -65.87 -50.24
N ARG A 478 55.02 -66.03 -49.15
CA ARG A 478 55.63 -67.31 -48.75
C ARG A 478 54.61 -68.37 -48.33
N LEU A 479 53.37 -68.00 -47.98
CA LEU A 479 52.32 -68.97 -47.67
C LEU A 479 51.83 -69.71 -48.93
N GLY A 480 52.09 -69.18 -50.13
CA GLY A 480 51.74 -69.83 -51.39
C GLY A 480 50.24 -70.14 -51.51
N LEU A 481 49.38 -69.27 -50.98
CA LEU A 481 47.93 -69.50 -50.93
C LEU A 481 47.36 -69.57 -52.35
N ASN A 482 46.79 -70.71 -52.72
CA ASN A 482 46.09 -70.85 -54.00
C ASN A 482 44.76 -70.06 -54.00
N THR A 483 44.22 -69.76 -55.18
CA THR A 483 42.98 -68.98 -55.35
C THR A 483 41.81 -69.57 -54.56
N SER A 484 41.69 -70.90 -54.53
CA SER A 484 40.66 -71.60 -53.75
C SER A 484 40.75 -71.28 -52.24
N THR A 485 41.96 -71.17 -51.70
CA THR A 485 42.19 -70.86 -50.28
C THR A 485 41.94 -69.38 -49.99
N LYS A 486 42.33 -68.48 -50.91
CA LYS A 486 42.03 -67.05 -50.81
C LYS A 486 40.53 -66.76 -50.78
N ARG A 487 39.75 -67.42 -51.66
CA ARG A 487 38.28 -67.38 -51.64
C ARG A 487 37.68 -67.89 -50.33
N VAL A 488 38.25 -68.95 -49.75
CA VAL A 488 37.80 -69.43 -48.44
C VAL A 488 38.06 -68.38 -47.37
N VAL A 489 39.20 -67.69 -47.41
CA VAL A 489 39.52 -66.61 -46.46
C VAL A 489 38.54 -65.43 -46.60
N GLU A 490 38.27 -64.96 -47.82
CA GLU A 490 37.24 -63.94 -48.10
C GLU A 490 35.85 -64.38 -47.62
N ASP A 491 35.39 -65.59 -47.97
CA ASP A 491 34.11 -66.12 -47.48
C ASP A 491 34.04 -66.12 -45.94
N ARG A 492 35.14 -66.45 -45.26
CA ARG A 492 35.20 -66.39 -43.79
C ARG A 492 35.14 -64.97 -43.26
N LEU A 493 35.85 -64.02 -43.87
CA LEU A 493 35.76 -62.60 -43.50
C LEU A 493 34.35 -62.05 -43.73
N ALA A 494 33.68 -62.46 -44.80
CA ALA A 494 32.30 -62.10 -45.10
C ALA A 494 31.33 -62.67 -44.04
N LYS A 495 31.46 -63.95 -43.70
CA LYS A 495 30.68 -64.61 -42.63
C LYS A 495 30.94 -64.01 -41.24
N ALA A 496 32.14 -63.49 -41.00
CA ALA A 496 32.47 -62.74 -39.80
C ALA A 496 31.89 -61.31 -39.78
N GLY A 497 31.16 -60.90 -40.83
CA GLY A 497 30.57 -59.56 -40.96
C GLY A 497 31.57 -58.46 -41.30
N LEU A 498 32.81 -58.82 -41.70
CA LEU A 498 33.91 -57.86 -41.90
C LEU A 498 33.99 -57.26 -43.31
N LYS A 499 33.05 -57.64 -44.19
CA LYS A 499 32.81 -57.08 -45.53
C LYS A 499 34.09 -57.01 -46.39
N PRO A 500 34.64 -58.16 -46.82
CA PRO A 500 35.83 -58.21 -47.66
C PRO A 500 35.57 -57.76 -49.11
N GLY A 501 34.33 -57.73 -49.60
CA GLY A 501 34.03 -57.44 -51.00
C GLY A 501 33.51 -58.68 -51.71
N GLU A 502 33.77 -58.78 -53.01
CA GLU A 502 33.45 -59.97 -53.82
C GLU A 502 34.39 -61.13 -53.44
N VAL A 503 33.86 -62.36 -53.46
CA VAL A 503 34.62 -63.57 -53.06
C VAL A 503 35.20 -64.26 -54.30
N ASP A 504 36.18 -63.60 -54.90
CA ASP A 504 36.82 -63.97 -56.16
C ASP A 504 38.23 -64.58 -55.99
N GLY A 505 38.84 -64.43 -54.82
CA GLY A 505 40.17 -64.91 -54.49
C GLY A 505 41.28 -63.92 -54.80
N GLU A 506 40.93 -62.68 -55.15
CA GLU A 506 41.83 -61.55 -55.30
C GLU A 506 41.77 -60.66 -54.06
N PHE A 507 42.87 -60.59 -53.30
CA PHE A 507 42.94 -59.76 -52.09
C PHE A 507 43.14 -58.28 -52.44
N ASP A 508 42.06 -57.65 -52.90
CA ASP A 508 41.90 -56.24 -53.19
C ASP A 508 41.86 -55.37 -51.91
N ASP A 509 41.74 -54.04 -52.07
CA ASP A 509 41.73 -53.12 -50.93
C ASP A 509 40.58 -53.36 -49.96
N ALA A 510 39.43 -53.82 -50.46
CA ALA A 510 38.29 -54.18 -49.62
C ALA A 510 38.64 -55.38 -48.73
N THR A 511 39.29 -56.40 -49.30
CA THR A 511 39.73 -57.59 -48.59
C THR A 511 40.85 -57.27 -47.62
N ARG A 512 41.82 -56.42 -48.00
CA ARG A 512 42.89 -55.93 -47.09
C ARG A 512 42.32 -55.19 -45.88
N ARG A 513 41.32 -54.31 -46.09
CA ARG A 513 40.62 -53.65 -44.98
C ARG A 513 39.89 -54.65 -44.08
N ALA A 514 39.23 -55.66 -44.65
CA ALA A 514 38.57 -56.71 -43.86
C ALA A 514 39.57 -57.54 -43.04
N ILE A 515 40.74 -57.86 -43.61
CA ILE A 515 41.83 -58.54 -42.88
C ILE A 515 42.34 -57.65 -41.73
N ARG A 516 42.54 -56.35 -41.97
CA ARG A 516 42.94 -55.40 -40.91
C ARG A 516 41.93 -55.38 -39.76
N ARG A 517 40.63 -55.31 -40.07
CA ARG A 517 39.56 -55.37 -39.06
C ARG A 517 39.56 -56.71 -38.31
N TYR A 518 39.79 -57.81 -39.00
CA TYR A 518 39.90 -59.13 -38.38
C TYR A 518 41.08 -59.20 -37.39
N GLN A 519 42.23 -58.71 -37.82
CA GLN A 519 43.44 -58.66 -37.00
C GLN A 519 43.24 -57.78 -35.77
N GLU A 520 42.70 -56.58 -35.95
CA GLU A 520 42.40 -55.63 -34.89
C GLU A 520 41.41 -56.21 -33.86
N ALA A 521 40.31 -56.81 -34.32
CA ALA A 521 39.31 -57.44 -33.44
C ALA A 521 39.88 -58.59 -32.58
N ARG A 522 41.07 -59.09 -32.91
CA ARG A 522 41.74 -60.21 -32.24
C ARG A 522 43.07 -59.82 -31.63
N ASN A 523 43.33 -58.52 -31.47
CA ASN A 523 44.58 -57.96 -30.94
C ASN A 523 45.83 -58.49 -31.66
N LEU A 524 45.72 -58.72 -32.97
CA LEU A 524 46.84 -59.06 -33.85
C LEU A 524 47.40 -57.79 -34.49
N GLN A 525 48.66 -57.85 -34.93
CA GLN A 525 49.27 -56.74 -35.67
C GLN A 525 48.46 -56.45 -36.94
N LYS A 526 47.96 -55.22 -37.07
CA LYS A 526 47.04 -54.75 -38.12
C LYS A 526 47.77 -54.50 -39.44
N THR A 527 48.29 -55.54 -40.06
CA THR A 527 49.06 -55.44 -41.32
C THR A 527 48.18 -55.50 -42.57
N GLY A 528 46.98 -56.09 -42.48
CA GLY A 528 46.14 -56.37 -43.66
C GLY A 528 46.66 -57.52 -44.53
N TYR A 529 47.76 -58.15 -44.13
CA TYR A 529 48.36 -59.31 -44.77
C TYR A 529 48.29 -60.52 -43.85
N LEU A 530 48.03 -61.68 -44.41
CA LEU A 530 47.92 -62.93 -43.68
C LEU A 530 49.30 -63.50 -43.36
N ASN A 531 49.45 -64.00 -42.13
CA ASN A 531 50.56 -64.88 -41.75
C ASN A 531 50.00 -66.27 -41.39
N GLN A 532 50.87 -67.26 -41.23
CA GLN A 532 50.46 -68.65 -40.96
C GLN A 532 49.53 -68.76 -39.74
N ALA A 533 49.81 -68.01 -38.68
CA ALA A 533 48.98 -67.99 -37.47
C ALA A 533 47.58 -67.38 -37.73
N THR A 534 47.50 -66.34 -38.55
CA THR A 534 46.25 -65.65 -38.90
C THR A 534 45.38 -66.51 -39.81
N VAL A 535 45.96 -67.19 -40.81
CA VAL A 535 45.23 -68.13 -41.66
C VAL A 535 44.66 -69.29 -40.85
N VAL A 536 45.47 -69.92 -39.99
CA VAL A 536 45.01 -71.03 -39.16
C VAL A 536 43.89 -70.59 -38.22
N ARG A 537 44.00 -69.42 -37.57
CA ARG A 537 42.94 -68.89 -36.69
C ARG A 537 41.66 -68.53 -37.45
N LEU A 538 41.78 -67.91 -38.62
CA LEU A 538 40.63 -67.53 -39.45
C LEU A 538 39.88 -68.76 -39.99
N LEU A 539 40.59 -69.85 -40.28
CA LEU A 539 40.01 -71.12 -40.68
C LEU A 539 39.48 -71.95 -39.49
N ALA A 540 40.08 -71.81 -38.30
CA ALA A 540 39.67 -72.53 -37.08
C ALA A 540 38.47 -71.90 -36.36
N ASP A 541 38.34 -70.56 -36.36
CA ASP A 541 37.18 -69.83 -35.79
C ASP A 541 35.85 -70.25 -36.44
N ALA A 542 35.90 -70.88 -37.62
CA ALA A 542 34.75 -71.42 -38.33
C ALA A 542 34.23 -72.77 -37.79
N VAL A 543 34.95 -73.43 -36.88
CA VAL A 543 34.56 -74.74 -36.31
C VAL A 543 33.86 -74.59 -34.96
N LEU A 544 33.95 -73.43 -34.31
CA LEU A 544 33.45 -73.20 -32.94
C LEU A 544 32.21 -72.28 -32.86
N ARG A 545 31.36 -72.29 -33.88
CA ARG A 545 29.99 -71.74 -33.76
C ARG A 545 28.96 -72.71 -34.29
#